data_AF-A0A3R6CB46-F1
#
_entry.id   AF-A0A3R6CB46-F1
#
_cell.length_a   1.000
_cell.length_b   1.000
_cell.length_c   1.000
_cell.angle_alpha   90.00
_cell.angle_beta   90.00
_cell.angle_gamma   90.00
#
_symmetry.space_group_name_H-M   'P 1'
#
loop_
_entity.id
_entity.type
_entity.pdbx_description
1 polymer ?
#
loop_
_entity_poly.entity_id
_entity_poly.type
_entity_poly.pdbx_seq_one_letter_code
_entity_poly.pdbx_strand_id
1 'polypeptide(L)'
;MLILDYKETDLNFLYDDLSREYGKKQAELLYSLMCQKYTDLCKYEIRFENDEMNEHIFNRILPTIGVYITLIENGFTKEKALAVAHEEIQRNANYKAKENTKLTKMPFTYSLFKMFAKSHMKKKYPIEGFTVKWRRYDYKEIHFDIVRCIYKEMCEKYCCPELCTVFCQSDVTAFAGYKPKIRFERLGTIGEGANCCDFHFIRGK
;
A
#
# COMPACT_ATOMS: atom_id res chain seq x y z
N MET A 1 14.80 24.98 -2.39
CA MET A 1 13.64 24.07 -2.44
C MET A 1 14.05 22.79 -1.74
N LEU A 2 13.32 22.35 -0.72
CA LEU A 2 13.66 21.15 0.05
C LEU A 2 13.38 19.92 -0.82
N ILE A 3 14.39 19.08 -1.05
CA ILE A 3 14.21 17.76 -1.68
C ILE A 3 13.65 16.83 -0.62
N LEU A 4 12.54 16.16 -0.92
CA LEU A 4 11.94 15.17 -0.04
C LEU A 4 12.80 13.91 0.02
N ASP A 5 12.92 13.33 1.21
CA ASP A 5 13.68 12.11 1.48
C ASP A 5 12.70 10.95 1.71
N TYR A 6 12.99 9.77 1.13
CA TYR A 6 12.18 8.56 1.32
C TYR A 6 12.20 8.07 2.77
N LYS A 7 13.16 8.50 3.60
CA LYS A 7 13.19 8.20 5.05
C LYS A 7 11.92 8.61 5.79
N GLU A 8 11.23 9.63 5.29
CA GLU A 8 9.97 10.14 5.85
C GLU A 8 8.73 9.46 5.25
N THR A 9 8.90 8.35 4.51
CA THR A 9 7.83 7.65 3.79
C THR A 9 7.73 6.18 4.21
N ASP A 10 6.74 5.46 3.65
CA ASP A 10 6.62 4.01 3.83
C ASP A 10 7.74 3.19 3.15
N LEU A 11 8.61 3.84 2.38
CA LEU A 11 9.75 3.27 1.65
C LEU A 11 11.09 3.71 2.28
N ASN A 12 11.13 3.87 3.61
CA ASN A 12 12.30 4.38 4.33
C ASN A 12 13.55 3.48 4.31
N PHE A 13 13.45 2.28 3.75
CA PHE A 13 14.54 1.31 3.56
C PHE A 13 15.13 1.33 2.13
N LEU A 14 14.56 2.14 1.22
CA LEU A 14 14.90 2.16 -0.20
C LEU A 14 16.40 2.33 -0.47
N TYR A 15 17.07 3.26 0.21
CA TYR A 15 18.51 3.48 0.00
C TYR A 15 19.35 2.24 0.32
N ASP A 16 19.03 1.56 1.42
CA ASP A 16 19.76 0.37 1.86
C ASP A 16 19.54 -0.81 0.92
N ASP A 17 18.33 -0.91 0.36
CA ASP A 17 17.97 -1.97 -0.59
C ASP A 17 18.60 -1.73 -1.96
N LEU A 18 18.56 -0.48 -2.47
CA LEU A 18 19.32 -0.10 -3.66
C LEU A 18 20.83 -0.34 -3.48
N SER A 19 21.37 0.01 -2.32
CA SER A 19 22.80 -0.17 -2.01
C SER A 19 23.23 -1.63 -2.02
N ARG A 20 22.34 -2.51 -1.53
CA ARG A 20 22.57 -3.96 -1.51
C ARG A 20 22.50 -4.56 -2.91
N GLU A 21 21.58 -4.07 -3.74
CA GLU A 21 21.31 -4.64 -5.06
C GLU A 21 22.26 -4.11 -6.15
N TYR A 22 22.50 -2.79 -6.19
CA TYR A 22 23.23 -2.13 -7.28
C TYR A 22 24.62 -1.60 -6.86
N GLY A 23 24.96 -1.71 -5.58
CA GLY A 23 26.17 -1.13 -5.01
C GLY A 23 26.04 0.38 -4.74
N LYS A 24 26.84 0.87 -3.78
CA LYS A 24 26.72 2.23 -3.22
C LYS A 24 26.67 3.34 -4.26
N LYS A 25 27.59 3.33 -5.23
CA LYS A 25 27.69 4.41 -6.24
C LYS A 25 26.43 4.52 -7.10
N GLN A 26 25.88 3.39 -7.54
CA GLN A 26 24.65 3.38 -8.34
C GLN A 26 23.43 3.70 -7.47
N ALA A 27 23.40 3.20 -6.23
CA ALA A 27 22.34 3.47 -5.28
C ALA A 27 22.23 4.97 -4.92
N GLU A 28 23.35 5.65 -4.66
CA GLU A 28 23.39 7.09 -4.41
C GLU A 28 22.80 7.89 -5.58
N LEU A 29 23.18 7.54 -6.82
CA LEU A 29 22.65 8.18 -8.02
C LEU A 29 21.14 7.94 -8.16
N LEU A 30 20.70 6.68 -8.12
CA LEU A 30 19.28 6.33 -8.27
C LEU A 30 18.43 6.95 -7.16
N TYR A 31 18.88 6.90 -5.90
CA TYR A 31 18.17 7.47 -4.77
C TYR A 31 18.00 8.98 -4.91
N SER A 32 19.05 9.70 -5.32
CA SER A 32 18.96 11.14 -5.59
C SER A 32 17.93 11.47 -6.67
N LEU A 33 17.94 10.71 -7.77
CA LEU A 33 16.96 10.88 -8.85
C LEU A 33 15.53 10.54 -8.40
N MET A 34 15.36 9.52 -7.57
CA MET A 34 14.07 9.12 -7.00
C MET A 34 13.54 10.19 -6.04
N CYS A 35 14.40 10.78 -5.19
CA CYS A 35 14.03 11.88 -4.30
C CYS A 35 13.59 13.11 -5.09
N GLN A 36 14.31 13.44 -6.18
CA GLN A 36 13.92 14.52 -7.08
C GLN A 36 12.57 14.23 -7.75
N LYS A 37 12.39 13.04 -8.31
CA LYS A 37 11.12 12.63 -8.95
C LYS A 37 9.95 12.69 -7.96
N TYR A 38 10.12 12.14 -6.77
CA TYR A 38 9.10 12.19 -5.71
C TYR A 38 8.76 13.64 -5.32
N THR A 39 9.77 14.50 -5.16
CA THR A 39 9.57 15.93 -4.89
C THR A 39 8.77 16.61 -6.00
N ASP A 40 9.05 16.28 -7.26
CA ASP A 40 8.34 16.86 -8.40
C ASP A 40 6.89 16.36 -8.48
N LEU A 41 6.65 15.06 -8.31
CA LEU A 41 5.29 14.49 -8.23
C LEU A 41 4.45 15.18 -7.15
N CYS A 42 5.02 15.40 -5.96
CA CYS A 42 4.34 16.07 -4.85
C CYS A 42 3.90 17.51 -5.16
N LYS A 43 4.57 18.22 -6.07
CA LYS A 43 4.18 19.60 -6.44
C LYS A 43 2.93 19.65 -7.32
N TYR A 44 2.65 18.56 -8.04
CA TYR A 44 1.50 18.47 -8.93
C TYR A 44 0.25 17.96 -8.22
N GLU A 45 0.37 17.53 -6.96
CA GLU A 45 -0.76 17.09 -6.14
C GLU A 45 -1.19 18.14 -5.12
N ILE A 46 -2.51 18.25 -4.97
CA ILE A 46 -3.14 19.10 -3.96
C ILE A 46 -3.37 18.26 -2.71
N ARG A 47 -3.02 18.81 -1.55
CA ARG A 47 -3.30 18.18 -0.26
C ARG A 47 -4.79 18.28 0.07
N PHE A 48 -5.31 17.19 0.61
CA PHE A 48 -6.66 17.12 1.15
C PHE A 48 -6.68 17.74 2.55
N GLU A 49 -7.87 18.18 3.00
CA GLU A 49 -8.07 18.52 4.42
C GLU A 49 -7.93 17.27 5.32
N ASN A 50 -8.19 16.09 4.75
CA ASN A 50 -8.09 14.82 5.44
C ASN A 50 -6.63 14.33 5.46
N ASP A 51 -6.02 14.27 6.64
CA ASP A 51 -4.64 13.81 6.81
C ASP A 51 -4.42 12.37 6.34
N GLU A 52 -5.39 11.47 6.52
CA GLU A 52 -5.25 10.07 6.09
C GLU A 52 -5.24 9.96 4.55
N MET A 53 -5.97 10.83 3.84
CA MET A 53 -5.83 10.95 2.38
C MET A 53 -4.41 11.39 1.99
N ASN A 54 -3.85 12.35 2.71
CA ASN A 54 -2.49 12.82 2.46
C ASN A 54 -1.46 11.73 2.74
N GLU A 55 -1.63 10.95 3.81
CA GLU A 55 -0.78 9.79 4.11
C GLU A 55 -0.80 8.77 2.97
N HIS A 56 -1.98 8.44 2.43
CA HIS A 56 -2.07 7.54 1.27
C HIS A 56 -1.31 8.06 0.05
N ILE A 57 -1.54 9.33 -0.31
CA ILE A 57 -1.00 9.90 -1.54
C ILE A 57 0.49 10.18 -1.39
N PHE A 58 0.85 10.99 -0.42
CA PHE A 58 2.20 11.54 -0.32
C PHE A 58 3.19 10.58 0.33
N ASN A 59 2.77 9.74 1.28
CA ASN A 59 3.73 8.88 1.99
C ASN A 59 3.80 7.46 1.43
N ARG A 60 2.86 7.07 0.56
CA ARG A 60 2.82 5.71 0.01
C ARG A 60 2.69 5.65 -1.51
N ILE A 61 1.72 6.33 -2.11
CA ILE A 61 1.47 6.24 -3.56
C ILE A 61 2.55 6.96 -4.37
N LEU A 62 2.75 8.26 -4.14
CA LEU A 62 3.70 9.07 -4.90
C LEU A 62 5.16 8.61 -4.76
N PRO A 63 5.67 8.20 -3.57
CA PRO A 63 7.01 7.64 -3.46
C PRO A 63 7.17 6.37 -4.32
N THR A 64 6.18 5.47 -4.29
CA THR A 64 6.23 4.23 -5.10
C THR A 64 6.19 4.52 -6.60
N ILE A 65 5.35 5.48 -7.03
CA ILE A 65 5.33 5.95 -8.43
C ILE A 65 6.67 6.59 -8.80
N GLY A 66 7.27 7.35 -7.88
CA GLY A 66 8.59 7.97 -8.05
C GLY A 66 9.68 6.93 -8.31
N VAL A 67 9.76 5.88 -7.49
CA VAL A 67 10.67 4.75 -7.70
C VAL A 67 10.46 4.13 -9.09
N TYR A 68 9.20 3.80 -9.42
CA TYR A 68 8.87 3.15 -10.68
C TYR A 68 9.28 4.00 -11.89
N ILE A 69 8.84 5.25 -11.95
CA ILE A 69 9.14 6.16 -13.07
C ILE A 69 10.64 6.41 -13.20
N THR A 70 11.34 6.66 -12.09
CA THR A 70 12.79 6.92 -12.14
C THR A 70 13.55 5.73 -12.70
N LEU A 71 13.18 4.48 -12.34
CA LEU A 71 13.84 3.30 -12.90
C LEU A 71 13.63 3.19 -14.41
N ILE A 72 12.39 3.39 -14.89
CA ILE A 72 12.08 3.40 -16.33
C ILE A 72 12.90 4.47 -17.06
N GLU A 73 12.94 5.69 -16.54
CA GLU A 73 13.69 6.81 -17.13
C GLU A 73 15.21 6.58 -17.15
N ASN A 74 15.71 5.65 -16.33
CA ASN A 74 17.12 5.26 -16.25
C ASN A 74 17.42 3.93 -16.95
N GLY A 75 16.55 3.49 -17.86
CA GLY A 75 16.79 2.36 -18.76
C GLY A 75 16.50 0.98 -18.15
N PHE A 76 15.86 0.91 -17.00
CA PHE A 76 15.40 -0.36 -16.44
C PHE A 76 14.15 -0.84 -17.18
N THR A 77 13.96 -2.16 -17.26
CA THR A 77 12.73 -2.72 -17.81
C THR A 77 11.56 -2.50 -16.84
N LYS A 78 10.35 -2.56 -17.39
CA LYS A 78 9.09 -2.49 -16.63
C LYS A 78 9.02 -3.54 -15.53
N GLU A 79 9.43 -4.77 -15.85
CA GLU A 79 9.44 -5.89 -14.91
C GLU A 79 10.38 -5.61 -13.75
N LYS A 80 11.56 -5.02 -14.03
CA LYS A 80 12.53 -4.69 -12.99
C LYS A 80 12.07 -3.54 -12.11
N ALA A 81 11.50 -2.50 -12.70
CA ALA A 81 10.93 -1.37 -11.96
C ALA A 81 9.76 -1.81 -11.06
N LEU A 82 8.88 -2.69 -11.57
CA LEU A 82 7.82 -3.31 -10.77
C LEU A 82 8.37 -4.18 -9.64
N ALA A 83 9.42 -4.97 -9.90
CA ALA A 83 10.02 -5.83 -8.89
C ALA A 83 10.59 -5.00 -7.72
N VAL A 84 11.32 -3.92 -8.01
CA VAL A 84 11.84 -3.02 -6.96
C VAL A 84 10.70 -2.40 -6.15
N ALA A 85 9.70 -1.80 -6.81
CA ALA A 85 8.55 -1.23 -6.11
C ALA A 85 7.78 -2.29 -5.29
N HIS A 86 7.69 -3.51 -5.80
CA HIS A 86 7.05 -4.63 -5.12
C HIS A 86 7.81 -5.05 -3.87
N GLU A 87 9.12 -5.24 -3.95
CA GLU A 87 9.96 -5.59 -2.79
C GLU A 87 9.83 -4.56 -1.68
N GLU A 88 9.84 -3.29 -2.03
CA GLU A 88 9.71 -2.22 -1.06
C GLU A 88 8.36 -2.26 -0.32
N ILE A 89 7.27 -2.33 -1.09
CA ILE A 89 5.92 -2.42 -0.54
C ILE A 89 5.72 -3.71 0.28
N GLN A 90 6.32 -4.83 -0.14
CA GLN A 90 6.28 -6.08 0.60
C GLN A 90 7.05 -6.01 1.92
N ARG A 91 8.16 -5.27 1.99
CA ARG A 91 8.89 -5.09 3.25
C ARG A 91 8.04 -4.38 4.30
N ASN A 92 7.37 -3.29 3.93
CA ASN A 92 6.42 -2.63 4.83
C ASN A 92 5.24 -3.57 5.18
N ALA A 93 4.69 -4.31 4.22
CA ALA A 93 3.63 -5.28 4.48
C ALA A 93 4.04 -6.37 5.49
N ASN A 94 5.28 -6.88 5.39
CA ASN A 94 5.83 -7.84 6.34
C ASN A 94 5.98 -7.25 7.75
N TYR A 95 6.37 -5.97 7.86
CA TYR A 95 6.36 -5.27 9.14
C TYR A 95 4.94 -5.20 9.72
N LYS A 96 3.94 -4.81 8.92
CA LYS A 96 2.53 -4.82 9.35
C LYS A 96 2.03 -6.21 9.72
N ALA A 97 2.45 -7.27 9.03
CA ALA A 97 2.10 -8.65 9.37
C ALA A 97 2.62 -9.05 10.76
N LYS A 98 3.84 -8.65 11.11
CA LYS A 98 4.40 -8.86 12.45
C LYS A 98 3.60 -8.10 13.52
N GLU A 99 3.22 -6.86 13.25
CA GLU A 99 2.36 -6.08 14.15
C GLU A 99 0.97 -6.72 14.30
N ASN A 100 0.36 -7.13 13.21
CA ASN A 100 -0.95 -7.80 13.19
C ASN A 100 -0.93 -9.13 13.96
N THR A 101 0.21 -9.83 13.99
CA THR A 101 0.38 -11.06 14.78
C THR A 101 0.19 -10.81 16.28
N LYS A 102 0.52 -9.61 16.77
CA LYS A 102 0.32 -9.26 18.20
C LYS A 102 -1.16 -9.28 18.61
N LEU A 103 -2.07 -8.92 17.70
CA LEU A 103 -3.52 -8.95 17.96
C LEU A 103 -4.04 -10.38 18.17
N THR A 104 -3.39 -11.39 17.57
CA THR A 104 -3.79 -12.80 17.71
C THR A 104 -3.55 -13.36 19.11
N LYS A 105 -2.73 -12.69 19.93
CA LYS A 105 -2.47 -13.05 21.34
C LYS A 105 -3.58 -12.61 22.30
N MET A 106 -4.50 -11.74 21.86
CA MET A 106 -5.57 -11.22 22.71
C MET A 106 -6.77 -12.17 22.77
N PRO A 107 -7.43 -12.35 23.92
CA PRO A 107 -8.70 -13.07 23.99
C PRO A 107 -9.75 -12.35 23.14
N PHE A 108 -10.68 -13.11 22.57
CA PHE A 108 -11.76 -12.57 21.73
C PHE A 108 -11.29 -11.74 20.52
N THR A 109 -10.11 -12.06 19.95
CA THR A 109 -9.47 -11.32 18.83
C THR A 109 -10.47 -10.88 17.74
N TYR A 110 -11.28 -11.81 17.24
CA TYR A 110 -12.22 -11.50 16.16
C TYR A 110 -13.31 -10.51 16.60
N SER A 111 -13.80 -10.61 17.83
CA SER A 111 -14.81 -9.68 18.36
C SER A 111 -14.25 -8.26 18.46
N LEU A 112 -13.00 -8.12 18.93
CA LEU A 112 -12.30 -6.84 18.97
C LEU A 112 -12.04 -6.29 17.56
N PHE A 113 -11.50 -7.13 16.67
CA PHE A 113 -11.28 -6.76 15.26
C PHE A 113 -12.57 -6.26 14.61
N LYS A 114 -13.67 -6.99 14.79
CA LYS A 114 -15.00 -6.59 14.33
C LYS A 114 -15.40 -5.25 14.90
N MET A 115 -15.38 -5.09 16.23
CA MET A 115 -15.79 -3.86 16.91
C MET A 115 -15.12 -2.62 16.34
N PHE A 116 -13.83 -2.69 15.99
CA PHE A 116 -13.09 -1.56 15.45
C PHE A 116 -13.11 -1.45 13.91
N ALA A 117 -13.49 -2.49 13.17
CA ALA A 117 -13.37 -2.54 11.71
C ALA A 117 -14.06 -1.36 11.00
N LYS A 118 -15.31 -1.03 11.33
CA LYS A 118 -16.02 0.08 10.68
C LYS A 118 -15.40 1.45 10.98
N SER A 119 -14.98 1.67 12.22
CA SER A 119 -14.31 2.91 12.63
C SER A 119 -12.94 3.05 11.96
N HIS A 120 -12.18 1.94 11.93
CA HIS A 120 -10.92 1.85 11.21
C HIS A 120 -11.10 2.17 9.73
N MET A 121 -12.07 1.54 9.05
CA MET A 121 -12.34 1.79 7.63
C MET A 121 -12.76 3.24 7.38
N LYS A 122 -13.64 3.82 8.22
CA LYS A 122 -14.05 5.22 8.08
C LYS A 122 -12.88 6.19 8.22
N LYS A 123 -11.95 5.91 9.15
CA LYS A 123 -10.78 6.76 9.39
C LYS A 123 -9.71 6.57 8.31
N LYS A 124 -9.29 5.32 8.09
CA LYS A 124 -8.16 4.96 7.24
C LYS A 124 -8.49 4.88 5.76
N TYR A 125 -9.77 4.80 5.37
CA TYR A 125 -10.18 4.73 3.97
C TYR A 125 -11.33 5.71 3.73
N PRO A 126 -11.03 7.02 3.80
CA PRO A 126 -12.06 8.07 3.76
C PRO A 126 -12.71 8.20 2.37
N ILE A 127 -13.92 8.76 2.32
CA ILE A 127 -14.82 8.71 1.15
C ILE A 127 -14.27 9.47 -0.07
N GLU A 128 -13.39 10.43 0.19
CA GLU A 128 -12.67 11.26 -0.77
C GLU A 128 -11.85 10.38 -1.74
N GLY A 129 -11.23 9.31 -1.22
CA GLY A 129 -10.40 8.38 -2.00
C GLY A 129 -10.97 6.97 -2.16
N PHE A 130 -11.97 6.59 -1.38
CA PHE A 130 -12.47 5.22 -1.34
C PHE A 130 -13.98 5.14 -1.29
N THR A 131 -14.57 4.19 -1.99
CA THR A 131 -15.99 3.84 -1.82
C THR A 131 -16.11 2.42 -1.32
N VAL A 132 -16.60 2.26 -0.08
CA VAL A 132 -16.73 0.97 0.61
C VAL A 132 -18.19 0.54 0.67
N LYS A 133 -18.49 -0.69 0.23
CA LYS A 133 -19.81 -1.31 0.33
C LYS A 133 -19.76 -2.51 1.27
N TRP A 134 -20.38 -2.40 2.45
CA TRP A 134 -20.46 -3.51 3.40
C TRP A 134 -21.43 -4.58 2.91
N ARG A 135 -20.97 -5.82 2.85
CA ARG A 135 -21.76 -6.99 2.43
C ARG A 135 -22.21 -7.82 3.61
N ARG A 136 -21.28 -8.06 4.54
CA ARG A 136 -21.54 -8.82 5.76
C ARG A 136 -20.73 -8.32 6.93
N TYR A 137 -21.31 -8.34 8.12
CA TYR A 137 -20.68 -7.87 9.34
C TYR A 137 -21.28 -8.60 10.55
N ASP A 138 -20.82 -9.83 10.80
CA ASP A 138 -21.34 -10.69 11.86
C ASP A 138 -20.24 -11.47 12.59
N TYR A 139 -20.61 -12.43 13.44
CA TYR A 139 -19.67 -13.23 14.24
C TYR A 139 -18.93 -14.33 13.45
N LYS A 140 -19.20 -14.47 12.14
CA LYS A 140 -18.56 -15.43 11.24
C LYS A 140 -17.63 -14.73 10.26
N GLU A 141 -18.05 -13.60 9.69
CA GLU A 141 -17.21 -12.84 8.77
C GLU A 141 -17.49 -11.33 8.76
N ILE A 142 -16.46 -10.60 8.35
CA ILE A 142 -16.52 -9.22 7.91
C ILE A 142 -16.20 -9.21 6.43
N HIS A 143 -17.17 -8.81 5.62
CA HIS A 143 -17.05 -8.71 4.17
C HIS A 143 -17.48 -7.32 3.71
N PHE A 144 -16.59 -6.65 2.99
CA PHE A 144 -16.89 -5.42 2.28
C PHE A 144 -16.16 -5.36 0.95
N ASP A 145 -16.73 -4.63 0.00
CA ASP A 145 -16.11 -4.36 -1.28
C ASP A 145 -15.59 -2.93 -1.30
N ILE A 146 -14.38 -2.73 -1.81
CA ILE A 146 -13.92 -1.41 -2.27
C ILE A 146 -14.24 -1.33 -3.77
N VAL A 147 -15.10 -0.38 -4.16
CA VAL A 147 -15.55 -0.18 -5.56
C VAL A 147 -14.96 1.05 -6.24
N ARG A 148 -14.32 1.92 -5.47
CA ARG A 148 -13.51 3.07 -5.94
C ARG A 148 -12.28 3.15 -5.05
N CYS A 149 -11.10 3.33 -5.64
CA CYS A 149 -9.82 3.27 -4.92
C CYS A 149 -8.82 4.28 -5.48
N ILE A 150 -8.38 5.22 -4.64
CA ILE A 150 -7.40 6.26 -5.00
C ILE A 150 -6.08 5.68 -5.52
N TYR A 151 -5.68 4.49 -5.06
CA TYR A 151 -4.47 3.82 -5.57
C TYR A 151 -4.57 3.54 -7.07
N LYS A 152 -5.73 3.07 -7.55
CA LYS A 152 -5.97 2.82 -8.98
C LYS A 152 -5.96 4.14 -9.75
N GLU A 153 -6.72 5.12 -9.26
CA GLU A 153 -6.86 6.43 -9.90
C GLU A 153 -5.51 7.13 -10.06
N MET A 154 -4.65 7.06 -9.04
CA MET A 154 -3.32 7.67 -9.07
C MET A 154 -2.35 6.92 -9.98
N CYS A 155 -2.36 5.57 -9.98
CA CYS A 155 -1.56 4.79 -10.91
C CYS A 155 -1.96 5.07 -12.37
N GLU A 156 -3.25 5.22 -12.66
CA GLU A 156 -3.74 5.60 -13.99
C GLU A 156 -3.36 7.04 -14.35
N LYS A 157 -3.53 7.99 -13.42
CA LYS A 157 -3.15 9.40 -13.60
C LYS A 157 -1.68 9.55 -14.01
N TYR A 158 -0.80 8.75 -13.43
CA TYR A 158 0.63 8.75 -13.71
C TYR A 158 1.06 7.69 -14.73
N CYS A 159 0.14 7.17 -15.55
CA CYS A 159 0.42 6.26 -16.65
C CYS A 159 1.17 4.97 -16.26
N CYS A 160 0.95 4.46 -15.04
CA CYS A 160 1.54 3.23 -14.52
C CYS A 160 0.48 2.27 -13.91
N PRO A 161 -0.61 1.93 -14.64
CA PRO A 161 -1.73 1.16 -14.08
C PRO A 161 -1.33 -0.22 -13.53
N GLU A 162 -0.30 -0.85 -14.10
CA GLU A 162 0.30 -2.11 -13.59
C GLU A 162 0.76 -2.02 -12.12
N LEU A 163 1.20 -0.84 -11.68
CA LEU A 163 1.78 -0.63 -10.35
C LEU A 163 0.71 -0.78 -9.26
N CYS A 164 -0.57 -0.60 -9.61
CA CYS A 164 -1.68 -0.79 -8.69
C CYS A 164 -1.69 -2.22 -8.08
N THR A 165 -1.25 -3.22 -8.86
CA THR A 165 -1.22 -4.62 -8.41
C THR A 165 -0.28 -4.83 -7.23
N VAL A 166 0.83 -4.10 -7.17
CA VAL A 166 1.81 -4.15 -6.08
C VAL A 166 1.17 -3.77 -4.74
N PHE A 167 0.37 -2.69 -4.73
CA PHE A 167 -0.35 -2.29 -3.53
C PHE A 167 -1.39 -3.32 -3.12
N CYS A 168 -2.13 -3.87 -4.08
CA CYS A 168 -3.12 -4.91 -3.81
C CYS A 168 -2.48 -6.16 -3.18
N GLN A 169 -1.33 -6.62 -3.70
CA GLN A 169 -0.62 -7.78 -3.18
C GLN A 169 -0.12 -7.58 -1.75
N SER A 170 0.20 -6.34 -1.36
CA SER A 170 0.65 -6.01 0.00
C SER A 170 -0.36 -6.38 1.09
N ASP A 171 -1.67 -6.32 0.78
CA ASP A 171 -2.73 -6.68 1.72
C ASP A 171 -2.67 -8.16 2.11
N VAL A 172 -2.36 -9.05 1.16
CA VAL A 172 -2.29 -10.50 1.41
C VAL A 172 -1.20 -10.78 2.44
N THR A 173 -0.04 -10.16 2.26
CA THR A 173 1.09 -10.27 3.19
C THR A 173 0.76 -9.67 4.54
N ALA A 174 0.26 -8.43 4.57
CA ALA A 174 -0.05 -7.73 5.83
C ALA A 174 -1.11 -8.47 6.66
N PHE A 175 -2.16 -8.98 6.03
CA PHE A 175 -3.27 -9.65 6.71
C PHE A 175 -3.01 -11.12 7.03
N ALA A 176 -1.98 -11.74 6.44
CA ALA A 176 -1.54 -13.07 6.85
C ALA A 176 -1.17 -13.13 8.35
N GLY A 177 -0.73 -12.00 8.92
CA GLY A 177 -0.43 -11.87 10.34
C GLY A 177 -1.63 -12.10 11.27
N TYR A 178 -2.87 -12.06 10.78
CA TYR A 178 -4.04 -12.36 11.62
C TYR A 178 -4.34 -13.86 11.79
N LYS A 179 -3.67 -14.73 11.02
CA LYS A 179 -3.83 -16.18 11.16
C LYS A 179 -3.28 -16.67 12.51
N PRO A 180 -3.88 -17.71 13.13
CA PRO A 180 -5.06 -18.45 12.66
C PRO A 180 -6.39 -17.80 13.09
N LYS A 181 -6.38 -16.74 13.90
CA LYS A 181 -7.58 -16.17 14.53
C LYS A 181 -8.53 -15.47 13.55
N ILE A 182 -8.00 -14.91 12.47
CA ILE A 182 -8.77 -14.33 11.38
C ILE A 182 -8.08 -14.74 10.08
N ARG A 183 -8.86 -15.28 9.14
CA ARG A 183 -8.38 -15.66 7.81
C ARG A 183 -8.81 -14.59 6.82
N PHE A 184 -7.84 -13.96 6.16
CA PHE A 184 -8.11 -13.07 5.04
C PHE A 184 -8.22 -13.88 3.74
N GLU A 185 -9.28 -13.62 2.98
CA GLU A 185 -9.51 -14.12 1.62
C GLU A 185 -9.95 -12.95 0.72
N ARG A 186 -9.65 -13.07 -0.57
CA ARG A 186 -10.03 -12.12 -1.62
C ARG A 186 -9.97 -12.83 -2.96
N LEU A 187 -11.01 -12.71 -3.77
CA LEU A 187 -11.09 -13.34 -5.09
C LEU A 187 -10.53 -12.44 -6.19
N GLY A 188 -10.65 -11.12 -6.06
CA GLY A 188 -10.19 -10.18 -7.08
C GLY A 188 -9.89 -8.78 -6.54
N THR A 189 -9.20 -8.00 -7.35
CA THR A 189 -8.85 -6.61 -7.04
C THR A 189 -9.07 -5.71 -8.25
N ILE A 190 -9.39 -4.45 -8.00
CA ILE A 190 -9.46 -3.41 -9.05
C ILE A 190 -8.08 -3.25 -9.75
N GLY A 191 -6.99 -3.47 -9.01
CA GLY A 191 -5.64 -3.46 -9.57
C GLY A 191 -5.43 -4.52 -10.66
N GLU A 192 -6.02 -5.70 -10.48
CA GLU A 192 -5.97 -6.84 -11.42
C GLU A 192 -7.12 -6.85 -12.44
N GLY A 193 -7.99 -5.83 -12.44
CA GLY A 193 -9.08 -5.68 -13.40
C GLY A 193 -10.44 -6.22 -12.96
N ALA A 194 -10.60 -6.60 -11.68
CA ALA A 194 -11.92 -6.95 -11.14
C ALA A 194 -12.79 -5.70 -10.94
N ASN A 195 -14.11 -5.91 -10.89
CA ASN A 195 -15.09 -4.82 -10.66
C ASN A 195 -14.99 -4.18 -9.26
N CYS A 196 -14.39 -4.89 -8.30
CA CYS A 196 -14.18 -4.42 -6.94
C CYS A 196 -13.04 -5.22 -6.28
N CYS A 197 -12.49 -4.68 -5.20
CA CYS A 197 -11.67 -5.47 -4.27
C CYS A 197 -12.58 -6.06 -3.19
N ASP A 198 -12.78 -7.39 -3.19
CA ASP A 198 -13.64 -8.10 -2.24
C ASP A 198 -12.85 -8.53 -0.98
N PHE A 199 -12.94 -7.76 0.09
CA PHE A 199 -12.21 -8.07 1.32
C PHE A 199 -13.03 -9.01 2.21
N HIS A 200 -12.56 -10.24 2.42
CA HIS A 200 -13.15 -11.20 3.35
C HIS A 200 -12.24 -11.45 4.55
N PHE A 201 -12.70 -11.05 5.74
CA PHE A 201 -12.07 -11.40 7.01
C PHE A 201 -12.94 -12.40 7.75
N ILE A 202 -12.55 -13.66 7.70
CA ILE A 202 -13.33 -14.79 8.21
C ILE A 202 -12.81 -15.18 9.59
N ARG A 203 -13.73 -15.39 10.54
CA ARG A 203 -13.39 -15.82 11.89
C ARG A 203 -12.70 -17.17 11.84
N GLY A 204 -11.48 -17.22 12.34
CA GLY A 204 -10.71 -18.44 12.50
C GLY A 204 -10.94 -19.12 13.85
N LYS A 205 -10.17 -20.18 14.10
CA LYS A 205 -10.22 -20.98 15.33
C LYS A 205 -9.36 -20.38 16.44
#